data_AF-A0A7W7XBY9-F1
#
_entry.id   AF-A0A7W7XBY9-F1
#
_cell.length_a   1.000
_cell.length_b   1.000
_cell.length_c   1.000
_cell.angle_alpha   90.00
_cell.angle_beta   90.00
_cell.angle_gamma   90.00
#
_symmetry.space_group_name_H-M   'P 1'
#
loop_
_entity.id
_entity.type
_entity.pdbx_description
1 polymer ?
#
loop_
_entity_poly.entity_id
_entity_poly.type
_entity_poly.pdbx_seq_one_letter_code
_entity_poly.pdbx_strand_id
1 'polypeptide(L)'
;MSSESTEVWTGWYRDRSGAEAIVITADGRHVATRIRGIEYTGESFAALSAADEGGRALTGCVLEWDLPLPVVVDGAAQQATLACLLTLGERADLSLTLHYGGAAFEACVAGGDFDGALERVRSQLPPGADFGRRLLQTA
;
A
#
# COMPACT_ATOMS: atom_id res chain seq x y z
N MET A 1 5.77 -26.64 2.09
CA MET A 1 6.55 -25.47 1.66
C MET A 1 5.54 -24.41 1.31
N SER A 2 5.33 -23.42 2.18
CA SER A 2 4.51 -22.26 1.83
C SER A 2 5.36 -21.38 0.94
N SER A 3 4.98 -21.24 -0.32
CA SER A 3 5.60 -20.24 -1.19
C SER A 3 5.24 -18.87 -0.60
N GLU A 4 6.16 -18.25 0.14
CA GLU A 4 6.06 -16.82 0.45
C GLU A 4 5.99 -16.11 -0.91
N SER A 5 4.79 -15.67 -1.27
CA SER A 5 4.54 -15.04 -2.56
C SER A 5 4.91 -13.58 -2.41
N THR A 6 6.09 -13.21 -2.91
CA THR A 6 6.48 -11.81 -2.98
C THR A 6 5.57 -11.10 -3.96
N GLU A 7 4.78 -10.15 -3.46
CA GLU A 7 4.02 -9.23 -4.28
C GLU A 7 4.95 -8.13 -4.80
N VAL A 8 4.70 -7.69 -6.04
CA VAL A 8 5.48 -6.64 -6.70
C VAL A 8 4.51 -5.63 -7.33
N TRP A 9 4.69 -4.36 -6.99
CA TRP A 9 3.88 -3.26 -7.51
C TRP A 9 4.77 -2.14 -8.06
N THR A 10 4.35 -1.53 -9.15
CA THR A 10 4.99 -0.32 -9.68
C THR A 10 4.30 0.90 -9.12
N GLY A 11 5.08 1.91 -8.76
CA GLY A 11 4.56 3.16 -8.23
C GLY A 11 5.42 4.36 -8.58
N TRP A 12 5.11 5.48 -7.97
CA TRP A 12 5.82 6.74 -8.07
C TRP A 12 6.25 7.22 -6.70
N TYR A 13 7.51 7.60 -6.59
CA TYR A 13 8.03 8.42 -5.52
C TYR A 13 8.06 9.88 -5.99
N ARG A 14 7.65 10.82 -5.13
CA ARG A 14 7.75 12.27 -5.38
C ARG A 14 8.25 13.00 -4.14
N ASP A 15 9.25 13.85 -4.32
CA ASP A 15 9.71 14.80 -3.31
C ASP A 15 9.88 16.20 -3.92
N ARG A 16 10.44 17.15 -3.15
CA ARG A 16 10.74 18.50 -3.62
C ARG A 16 11.75 18.56 -4.80
N SER A 17 12.47 17.48 -5.07
CA SER A 17 13.53 17.39 -6.07
C SER A 17 13.04 16.73 -7.36
N GLY A 18 11.84 16.15 -7.38
CA GLY A 18 11.21 15.58 -8.57
C GLY A 18 10.49 14.26 -8.30
N ALA A 19 10.18 13.55 -9.38
CA ALA A 19 9.51 12.25 -9.35
C ALA A 19 10.41 11.14 -9.90
N GLU A 20 10.26 9.93 -9.38
CA GLU A 20 10.95 8.72 -9.84
C GLU A 20 9.96 7.55 -9.84
N ALA A 21 10.00 6.73 -10.90
CA ALA A 21 9.25 5.48 -10.93
C ALA A 21 9.96 4.46 -10.03
N ILE A 22 9.21 3.79 -9.17
CA ILE A 22 9.73 2.86 -8.18
C ILE A 22 9.06 1.49 -8.32
N VAL A 23 9.74 0.48 -7.80
CA VAL A 23 9.19 -0.86 -7.60
C VAL A 23 9.09 -1.10 -6.10
N ILE A 24 7.90 -1.49 -5.65
CA ILE A 24 7.61 -1.89 -4.29
C ILE A 24 7.49 -3.41 -4.27
N THR A 25 8.14 -4.04 -3.31
CA THR A 25 8.02 -5.48 -3.05
C THR A 25 7.50 -5.71 -1.65
N ALA A 26 6.61 -6.68 -1.47
CA ALA A 26 6.15 -7.11 -0.16
C ALA A 26 6.19 -8.64 -0.05
N ASP A 27 6.80 -9.18 1.00
CA ASP A 27 6.87 -10.62 1.27
C ASP A 27 5.77 -11.11 2.24
N GLY A 28 4.84 -10.23 2.57
CA GLY A 28 3.78 -10.47 3.56
C GLY A 28 4.12 -9.97 4.96
N ARG A 29 5.41 -9.76 5.27
CA ARG A 29 5.89 -9.26 6.57
C ARG A 29 6.64 -7.93 6.47
N HIS A 30 7.38 -7.74 5.38
CA HIS A 30 8.13 -6.53 5.11
C HIS A 30 7.74 -5.94 3.77
N VAL A 31 7.88 -4.62 3.67
CA VAL A 31 7.77 -3.85 2.45
C VAL A 31 9.15 -3.28 2.15
N ALA A 32 9.57 -3.36 0.89
CA ALA A 32 10.81 -2.77 0.42
C ALA A 32 10.61 -1.99 -0.89
N THR A 33 11.42 -0.96 -1.09
CA THR A 33 11.48 -0.18 -2.33
C THR A 33 12.87 0.42 -2.49
N ARG A 34 13.27 0.71 -3.74
CA ARG A 34 14.52 1.42 -4.04
C ARG A 34 14.20 2.78 -4.66
N ILE A 35 14.72 3.83 -4.03
CA ILE A 35 14.51 5.23 -4.42
C ILE A 35 15.89 5.88 -4.59
N ARG A 36 16.18 6.41 -5.78
CA ARG A 36 17.48 7.05 -6.09
C ARG A 36 18.69 6.19 -5.73
N GLY A 37 18.56 4.87 -5.93
CA GLY A 37 19.58 3.87 -5.62
C GLY A 37 19.66 3.42 -4.16
N ILE A 38 18.93 4.07 -3.25
CA ILE A 38 18.89 3.73 -1.82
C ILE A 38 17.75 2.75 -1.57
N GLU A 39 18.04 1.69 -0.82
CA GLU A 39 17.06 0.69 -0.41
C GLU A 39 16.38 1.11 0.87
N TYR A 40 15.06 1.07 0.87
CA TYR A 40 14.20 1.32 2.02
C TYR A 40 13.42 0.06 2.34
N THR A 41 13.40 -0.32 3.61
CA THR A 41 12.66 -1.48 4.11
C THR A 41 11.95 -1.14 5.43
N GLY A 42 10.87 -1.85 5.72
CA GLY A 42 10.11 -1.71 6.96
C GLY A 42 8.98 -2.74 7.06
N GLU A 43 8.41 -2.89 8.26
CA GLU A 43 7.25 -3.77 8.51
C GLU A 43 5.95 -3.21 7.91
N SER A 44 5.93 -1.92 7.55
CA SER A 44 4.83 -1.25 6.87
C SER A 44 5.34 -0.16 5.95
N PHE A 45 4.48 0.30 5.04
CA PHE A 45 4.80 1.42 4.14
C PHE A 45 5.18 2.71 4.90
N ALA A 46 4.55 2.97 6.04
CA ALA A 46 4.81 4.15 6.86
C ALA A 46 6.10 4.03 7.70
N ALA A 47 6.65 2.82 7.84
CA ALA A 47 7.85 2.51 8.60
C ALA A 47 9.09 2.29 7.72
N LEU A 48 9.05 2.69 6.44
CA LEU A 48 10.18 2.57 5.53
C LEU A 48 11.38 3.38 6.03
N SER A 49 12.50 2.69 6.21
CA SER A 49 13.77 3.26 6.63
C SER A 49 14.90 2.75 5.75
N ALA A 50 15.92 3.59 5.54
CA ALA A 50 17.08 3.20 4.74
C ALA A 50 17.73 1.95 5.35
N ALA A 51 18.03 0.95 4.53
CA ALA A 51 18.64 -0.31 4.97
C ALA A 51 20.13 -0.18 5.36
N ASP A 52 20.69 1.04 5.31
CA ASP A 52 22.05 1.33 5.73
C ASP A 52 22.18 1.42 7.27
N GLU A 53 23.42 1.52 7.77
CA GLU A 53 23.71 1.61 9.21
C GLU A 53 23.04 2.82 9.90
N GLY A 54 22.53 3.79 9.13
CA GLY A 54 21.87 4.99 9.64
C GLY A 54 20.36 4.85 9.81
N GLY A 55 19.71 3.82 9.25
CA GLY A 55 18.28 3.54 9.46
C GLY A 55 17.37 4.74 9.19
N ARG A 56 17.75 5.62 8.26
CA ARG A 56 17.09 6.92 8.11
C ARG A 56 15.66 6.72 7.59
N ALA A 57 14.67 7.14 8.37
CA ALA A 57 13.27 7.13 7.97
C ALA A 57 13.06 7.88 6.64
N LEU A 58 12.24 7.29 5.77
CA LEU A 58 11.77 7.92 4.54
C LEU A 58 10.74 9.00 4.91
N THR A 59 11.06 10.27 4.65
CA THR A 59 10.21 11.42 4.98
C THR A 59 10.39 12.56 3.97
N GLY A 60 9.48 13.53 3.97
CA GLY A 60 9.44 14.66 3.04
C GLY A 60 9.02 14.28 1.63
N CYS A 61 8.20 13.23 1.47
CA CYS A 61 7.85 12.69 0.15
C CYS A 61 6.45 12.09 0.11
N VAL A 62 6.03 11.72 -1.09
CA VAL A 62 4.79 11.00 -1.39
C VAL A 62 5.13 9.72 -2.14
N LEU A 63 4.49 8.63 -1.76
CA LEU A 63 4.45 7.37 -2.51
C LEU A 63 3.05 7.16 -3.07
N GLU A 64 2.96 6.83 -4.35
CA GLU A 64 1.70 6.58 -5.05
C GLU A 64 1.82 5.26 -5.82
N TRP A 65 0.89 4.33 -5.62
CA TRP A 65 0.89 3.06 -6.33
C TRP A 65 -0.52 2.49 -6.46
N ASP A 66 -0.74 1.69 -7.49
CA ASP A 66 -1.96 0.93 -7.67
C ASP A 66 -1.66 -0.55 -7.48
N LEU A 67 -2.61 -1.27 -6.89
CA LEU A 67 -2.57 -2.73 -6.84
C LEU A 67 -3.92 -3.34 -7.24
N PRO A 68 -3.92 -4.50 -7.92
CA PRO A 68 -5.15 -5.26 -8.11
C PRO A 68 -5.70 -5.71 -6.75
N LEU A 69 -6.96 -5.44 -6.45
CA LEU A 69 -7.60 -5.98 -5.25
C LEU A 69 -8.99 -6.46 -5.62
N PRO A 70 -9.12 -7.71 -6.13
CA PRO A 70 -10.41 -8.25 -6.51
C PRO A 70 -11.40 -8.18 -5.34
N VAL A 71 -12.67 -7.88 -5.64
CA VAL A 71 -13.77 -7.96 -4.69
C VAL A 71 -14.57 -9.21 -4.99
N VAL A 72 -14.85 -10.03 -3.99
CA VAL A 72 -15.64 -11.26 -4.12
C VAL A 72 -17.05 -10.98 -3.61
N VAL A 73 -18.04 -11.26 -4.45
CA VAL A 73 -19.47 -11.20 -4.11
C VAL A 73 -20.11 -12.50 -4.56
N ASP A 74 -20.89 -13.15 -3.69
CA ASP A 74 -21.54 -14.44 -3.98
C ASP A 74 -20.58 -15.51 -4.54
N GLY A 75 -19.33 -15.50 -4.07
CA GLY A 75 -18.27 -16.40 -4.51
C GLY A 75 -17.65 -16.06 -5.88
N ALA A 76 -18.10 -15.03 -6.57
CA ALA A 76 -17.53 -14.56 -7.83
C ALA A 76 -16.54 -13.40 -7.59
N ALA A 77 -15.30 -13.57 -8.04
CA ALA A 77 -14.30 -12.52 -8.02
C ALA A 77 -14.54 -11.52 -9.16
N GLN A 78 -14.66 -10.25 -8.81
CA GLN A 78 -14.75 -9.12 -9.73
C GLN A 78 -13.48 -8.29 -9.65
N GLN A 79 -13.03 -7.81 -10.81
CA GLN A 79 -11.84 -6.97 -10.88
C GLN A 79 -12.09 -5.63 -10.18
N ALA A 80 -11.12 -5.23 -9.36
CA ALA A 80 -11.07 -3.93 -8.74
C ALA A 80 -9.60 -3.52 -8.54
N THR A 81 -9.38 -2.22 -8.44
CA THR A 81 -8.05 -1.61 -8.27
C THR A 81 -8.07 -0.76 -7.02
N LEU A 82 -7.09 -0.97 -6.14
CA LEU A 82 -6.84 -0.13 -4.98
C LEU A 82 -5.74 0.86 -5.35
N ALA A 83 -6.10 2.14 -5.44
CA ALA A 83 -5.16 3.24 -5.53
C ALA A 83 -4.71 3.66 -4.12
N CYS A 84 -3.40 3.77 -3.94
CA CYS A 84 -2.77 4.07 -2.66
C CYS A 84 -1.96 5.37 -2.79
N LEU A 85 -2.18 6.30 -1.87
CA LEU A 85 -1.41 7.54 -1.74
C LEU A 85 -0.93 7.69 -0.30
N LEU A 86 0.38 7.58 -0.10
CA LEU A 86 1.02 7.74 1.20
C LEU A 86 1.88 9.00 1.23
N THR A 87 1.50 9.96 2.06
CA THR A 87 2.30 11.15 2.34
C THR A 87 3.14 10.91 3.58
N LEU A 88 4.47 11.03 3.45
CA LEU A 88 5.44 10.84 4.53
C LEU A 88 6.01 12.20 4.92
N GLY A 89 5.47 12.82 5.98
CA GLY A 89 5.92 14.09 6.53
C GLY A 89 6.32 13.98 8.01
N GLU A 90 5.94 14.98 8.81
CA GLU A 90 6.02 14.91 10.29
C GLU A 90 5.12 13.80 10.86
N ARG A 91 4.01 13.52 10.16
CA ARG A 91 3.16 12.36 10.33
C ARG A 91 2.92 11.73 8.98
N ALA A 92 2.70 10.42 8.96
CA ALA A 92 2.28 9.73 7.76
C ALA A 92 0.76 9.90 7.59
N ASP A 93 0.30 10.14 6.37
CA ASP A 93 -1.12 10.15 6.01
C ASP A 93 -1.32 9.21 4.83
N LEU A 94 -2.22 8.24 4.97
CA LEU A 94 -2.54 7.26 3.93
C LEU A 94 -3.97 7.46 3.44
N SER A 95 -4.11 7.66 2.14
CA SER A 95 -5.39 7.62 1.43
C SER A 95 -5.46 6.38 0.56
N LEU A 96 -6.58 5.68 0.64
CA LEU A 96 -6.93 4.53 -0.17
C LEU A 96 -8.20 4.84 -0.96
N THR A 97 -8.20 4.50 -2.24
CA THR A 97 -9.38 4.56 -3.10
C THR A 97 -9.54 3.23 -3.83
N LEU A 98 -10.59 2.48 -3.51
CA LEU A 98 -10.93 1.27 -4.24
C LEU A 98 -11.91 1.60 -5.36
N HIS A 99 -11.51 1.31 -6.60
CA HIS A 99 -12.36 1.36 -7.78
C HIS A 99 -12.98 -0.01 -8.02
N TYR A 100 -14.29 -0.13 -7.80
CA TYR A 100 -15.04 -1.37 -7.90
C TYR A 100 -16.46 -1.12 -8.43
N GLY A 101 -16.89 -1.86 -9.45
CA GLY A 101 -18.26 -1.79 -9.97
C GLY A 101 -18.68 -0.41 -10.52
N GLY A 102 -17.72 0.42 -10.94
CA GLY A 102 -17.96 1.81 -11.36
C GLY A 102 -18.11 2.81 -10.20
N ALA A 103 -17.96 2.37 -8.95
CA ALA A 103 -17.93 3.21 -7.76
C ALA A 103 -16.50 3.36 -7.21
N ALA A 104 -16.31 4.39 -6.38
CA ALA A 104 -15.09 4.62 -5.62
C ALA A 104 -15.41 4.56 -4.11
N PHE A 105 -14.64 3.77 -3.37
CA PHE A 105 -14.75 3.63 -1.92
C PHE A 105 -13.46 4.14 -1.28
N GLU A 106 -13.58 5.10 -0.38
CA GLU A 106 -12.43 5.90 0.07
C GLU A 106 -12.20 5.80 1.57
N ALA A 107 -10.94 5.75 1.97
CA ALA A 107 -10.54 5.88 3.37
C ALA A 107 -9.26 6.72 3.47
N CYS A 108 -9.21 7.60 4.48
CA CYS A 108 -8.01 8.34 4.84
C CYS A 108 -7.71 8.14 6.33
N VAL A 109 -6.46 7.81 6.64
CA VAL A 109 -6.01 7.54 8.01
C VAL A 109 -4.68 8.25 8.29
N ALA A 110 -4.60 8.83 9.48
CA ALA A 110 -3.34 9.34 10.02
C ALA A 110 -2.48 8.18 10.56
N GLY A 111 -1.17 8.36 10.54
CA GLY A 111 -0.18 7.36 10.95
C GLY A 111 0.18 6.33 9.87
N GLY A 112 -0.50 6.35 8.72
CA GLY A 112 -0.22 5.41 7.62
C GLY A 112 -0.61 3.95 7.91
N ASP A 113 -1.60 3.74 8.78
CA ASP A 113 -2.15 2.43 9.14
C ASP A 113 -2.88 1.79 7.95
N PHE A 114 -2.17 0.95 7.19
CA PHE A 114 -2.71 0.32 5.99
C PHE A 114 -3.88 -0.61 6.27
N ASP A 115 -3.79 -1.44 7.31
CA ASP A 115 -4.85 -2.39 7.67
C ASP A 115 -6.10 -1.65 8.16
N GLY A 116 -5.94 -0.64 9.01
CA GLY A 116 -7.05 0.19 9.47
C GLY A 116 -7.70 1.03 8.37
N ALA A 117 -6.95 1.41 7.33
CA ALA A 117 -7.53 2.05 6.14
C ALA A 117 -8.29 1.03 5.28
N LEU A 118 -7.71 -0.15 5.08
CA LEU A 118 -8.31 -1.22 4.27
C LEU A 118 -9.62 -1.72 4.89
N GLU A 119 -9.67 -1.87 6.21
CA GLU A 119 -10.90 -2.22 6.94
C GLU A 119 -11.99 -1.15 6.81
N ARG A 120 -11.62 0.13 6.78
CA ARG A 120 -12.58 1.21 6.51
C ARG A 120 -13.14 1.12 5.10
N VAL A 121 -12.31 0.84 4.09
CA VAL A 121 -12.78 0.60 2.71
C VAL A 121 -13.72 -0.62 2.68
N ARG A 122 -13.32 -1.72 3.34
CA ARG A 122 -14.11 -2.96 3.43
C ARG A 122 -15.51 -2.72 3.99
N SER A 123 -15.61 -1.93 5.06
CA SER A 123 -16.90 -1.62 5.72
C SER A 123 -17.87 -0.83 4.84
N GLN A 124 -17.40 -0.21 3.76
CA GLN A 124 -18.22 0.56 2.81
C GLN A 124 -18.69 -0.28 1.62
N LEU A 125 -18.14 -1.49 1.44
CA LEU A 125 -18.50 -2.35 0.33
C LEU A 125 -19.98 -2.79 0.41
N PRO A 126 -20.59 -3.14 -0.73
CA PRO A 126 -21.93 -3.72 -0.74
C PRO A 126 -22.05 -4.94 0.19
N PRO A 127 -23.22 -5.20 0.78
CA PRO A 127 -23.42 -6.38 1.61
C PRO A 127 -23.02 -7.68 0.91
N GLY A 128 -22.29 -8.55 1.61
CA GLY A 128 -21.79 -9.82 1.06
C GLY A 128 -20.54 -9.69 0.18
N ALA A 129 -20.02 -8.48 0.00
CA ALA A 129 -18.74 -8.25 -0.66
C ALA A 129 -17.56 -8.28 0.33
N ASP A 130 -16.45 -8.89 -0.08
CA ASP A 130 -15.18 -8.87 0.66
C ASP A 130 -13.99 -8.83 -0.32
N PHE A 131 -12.78 -8.57 0.16
CA PHE A 131 -11.57 -8.64 -0.65
C PHE A 131 -11.21 -10.10 -0.98
N GLY A 132 -10.89 -10.35 -2.24
CA GLY A 132 -10.51 -11.67 -2.75
C GLY A 132 -9.08 -12.10 -2.39
N ARG A 133 -8.31 -11.23 -1.72
CA ARG A 133 -6.96 -11.56 -1.24
C ARG A 133 -6.58 -10.69 -0.04
N ARG A 134 -5.63 -11.20 0.75
CA ARG A 134 -4.93 -10.42 1.79
C ARG A 134 -3.70 -9.76 1.17
N LEU A 135 -3.44 -8.50 1.53
CA LEU A 135 -2.33 -7.71 0.96
C LEU A 135 -1.09 -7.70 1.84
N LEU A 136 -1.27 -7.66 3.16
CA LEU A 136 -0.20 -7.77 4.16
C LEU A 136 -0.67 -8.71 5.27
N GLN A 137 0.25 -9.44 5.89
CA GLN A 137 -0.01 -10.18 7.12
C GLN A 137 0.57 -9.37 8.27
N THR A 138 -0.28 -8.81 9.11
CA THR A 138 0.14 -8.32 10.42
C THR A 138 0.55 -9.52 11.28
N ALA A 139 1.70 -9.40 11.95
CA ALA A 139 2.25 -10.42 12.85
C ALA A 139 1.41 -10.60 14.12
#